data_AF-A0A1Z4GE12-F1
#
_entry.id   AF-A0A1Z4GE12-F1
#
_cell.length_a   1.000
_cell.length_b   1.000
_cell.length_c   1.000
_cell.angle_alpha   90.00
_cell.angle_beta   90.00
_cell.angle_gamma   90.00
#
_symmetry.space_group_name_H-M   'P 1'
#
loop_
_entity.id
_entity.type
_entity.pdbx_description
1 polymer ?
#
loop_
_entity_poly.entity_id
_entity_poly.type
_entity_poly.pdbx_seq_one_letter_code
_entity_poly.pdbx_strand_id
1 'polypeptide(L)'
;MVATKTTSTISATVTQATLATGIKTAMQNAGFSATPYDDYTSTNRILVYEFVSDSNKTYGKSYFLISISSGLVVTTQVAATWNNSTHAGTNLSTTTTNTAFASGSNIIATAFNGGDEYKLVQLVQGSVVVPLGMIAPATRPTWWDMDIWNYAFSPTGSGWTTWRSSGKNPFSNDAYTNFLNYSALGTANPQTNRRDVLTGIVILSSSNAGLAAKTSDDFASVAASGTTRYDIIQPENTTQQFTIINNTSGGLAIRTQ
;
A
#
# COMPACT_ATOMS: atom_id res chain seq x y z
N MET A 1 8.29 -2.47 -13.38
CA MET A 1 7.21 -2.80 -14.33
C MET A 1 6.13 -1.72 -14.22
N VAL A 2 5.61 -1.24 -15.36
CA VAL A 2 4.52 -0.25 -15.37
C VAL A 2 3.26 -0.85 -14.76
N ALA A 3 2.59 -0.11 -13.87
CA ALA A 3 1.41 -0.61 -13.16
C ALA A 3 0.20 -0.73 -14.08
N THR A 4 -0.54 -1.84 -13.97
CA THR A 4 -1.93 -1.87 -14.44
C THR A 4 -2.82 -1.23 -13.39
N LYS A 5 -3.51 -0.14 -13.78
CA LYS A 5 -4.46 0.58 -12.92
C LYS A 5 -5.89 0.13 -13.24
N THR A 6 -6.68 -0.19 -12.22
CA THR A 6 -8.10 -0.51 -12.38
C THR A 6 -8.91 0.17 -11.29
N THR A 7 -9.96 0.89 -11.67
CA THR A 7 -10.86 1.56 -10.73
C THR A 7 -12.21 0.85 -10.73
N SER A 8 -12.72 0.56 -9.53
CA SER A 8 -14.07 0.06 -9.31
C SER A 8 -14.79 0.89 -8.24
N THR A 9 -16.10 0.73 -8.18
CA THR A 9 -16.96 1.44 -7.24
C THR A 9 -17.66 0.45 -6.33
N ILE A 10 -17.59 0.67 -5.03
CA ILE A 10 -18.43 0.02 -4.02
C ILE A 10 -19.62 0.95 -3.81
N SER A 11 -20.77 0.58 -4.36
CA SER A 11 -21.97 1.42 -4.34
C SER A 11 -22.62 1.47 -2.96
N ALA A 12 -23.15 2.64 -2.59
CA ALA A 12 -24.06 2.76 -1.46
C ALA A 12 -25.36 1.94 -1.69
N THR A 13 -26.02 1.42 -0.66
CA THR A 13 -25.70 1.53 0.78
C THR A 13 -24.59 0.55 1.19
N VAL A 14 -23.53 1.05 1.81
CA VAL A 14 -22.37 0.24 2.21
C VAL A 14 -22.65 -0.45 3.55
N THR A 15 -22.39 -1.75 3.58
CA THR A 15 -22.45 -2.63 4.75
C THR A 15 -21.09 -3.33 4.92
N GLN A 16 -20.85 -3.99 6.06
CA GLN A 16 -19.64 -4.77 6.26
C GLN A 16 -19.44 -5.82 5.14
N ALA A 17 -20.52 -6.48 4.73
CA ALA A 17 -20.49 -7.49 3.68
C ALA A 17 -20.19 -6.90 2.29
N THR A 18 -20.85 -5.80 1.91
CA THR A 18 -20.61 -5.16 0.60
C THR A 18 -19.22 -4.53 0.53
N LEU A 19 -18.72 -3.98 1.63
CA LEU A 19 -17.34 -3.50 1.74
C LEU A 19 -16.33 -4.64 1.60
N ALA A 20 -16.54 -5.77 2.29
CA ALA A 20 -15.66 -6.93 2.17
C ALA A 20 -15.62 -7.48 0.74
N THR A 21 -16.76 -7.62 0.08
CA THR A 21 -16.82 -8.07 -1.33
C THR A 21 -16.12 -7.07 -2.26
N GLY A 22 -16.37 -5.77 -2.09
CA GLY A 22 -15.70 -4.74 -2.89
C GLY A 22 -14.19 -4.72 -2.71
N ILE A 23 -13.70 -4.88 -1.47
CA ILE A 23 -12.27 -5.04 -1.17
C ILE A 23 -11.72 -6.29 -1.85
N LYS A 24 -12.42 -7.43 -1.81
CA LYS A 24 -11.96 -8.65 -2.50
C LYS A 24 -11.77 -8.43 -4.00
N THR A 25 -12.73 -7.81 -4.67
CA THR A 25 -12.61 -7.45 -6.09
C THR A 25 -11.44 -6.50 -6.34
N ALA A 26 -11.26 -5.47 -5.51
CA ALA A 26 -10.16 -4.53 -5.67
C ALA A 26 -8.78 -5.19 -5.45
N MET A 27 -8.65 -6.07 -4.45
CA MET A 27 -7.42 -6.83 -4.19
C MET A 27 -7.09 -7.79 -5.33
N GLN A 28 -8.11 -8.46 -5.91
CA GLN A 28 -7.94 -9.26 -7.12
C GLN A 28 -7.42 -8.41 -8.29
N ASN A 29 -8.01 -7.24 -8.52
CA ASN A 29 -7.54 -6.31 -9.56
C ASN A 29 -6.10 -5.82 -9.33
N ALA A 30 -5.67 -5.72 -8.07
CA ALA A 30 -4.28 -5.39 -7.72
C ALA A 30 -3.31 -6.55 -7.93
N GLY A 31 -3.78 -7.75 -8.29
CA GLY A 31 -2.95 -8.92 -8.57
C GLY A 31 -2.81 -9.91 -7.40
N PHE A 32 -3.60 -9.75 -6.33
CA PHE A 32 -3.75 -10.82 -5.34
C PHE A 32 -4.64 -11.95 -5.86
N SER A 33 -4.58 -13.12 -5.21
CA SER A 33 -5.50 -14.23 -5.48
C SER A 33 -6.95 -13.77 -5.33
N ALA A 34 -7.83 -14.21 -6.24
CA ALA A 34 -9.26 -13.92 -6.18
C ALA A 34 -9.91 -14.45 -4.89
N THR A 35 -9.43 -15.60 -4.41
CA THR A 35 -9.79 -16.15 -3.10
C THR A 35 -8.70 -15.75 -2.10
N PRO A 36 -9.05 -15.03 -1.01
CA PRO A 36 -8.11 -14.77 0.08
C PRO A 36 -7.50 -16.08 0.60
N TYR A 37 -6.29 -15.99 1.17
CA TYR A 37 -5.66 -17.12 1.85
C TYR A 37 -6.50 -17.62 3.04
N ASP A 38 -7.19 -16.69 3.70
CA ASP A 38 -8.18 -16.96 4.73
C ASP A 38 -9.29 -15.90 4.67
N ASP A 39 -10.54 -16.31 4.89
CA ASP A 39 -11.72 -15.44 4.78
C ASP A 39 -12.81 -15.89 5.78
N TYR A 40 -12.81 -15.31 6.96
CA TYR A 40 -13.64 -15.75 8.09
C TYR A 40 -14.31 -14.58 8.80
N THR A 41 -15.30 -14.92 9.63
CA THR A 41 -16.05 -13.94 10.41
C THR A 41 -15.90 -14.25 11.89
N SER A 42 -15.51 -13.24 12.66
CA SER A 42 -15.61 -13.24 14.12
C SER A 42 -16.59 -12.14 14.54
N THR A 43 -16.16 -11.15 15.33
CA THR A 43 -16.85 -9.86 15.47
C THR A 43 -16.70 -9.00 14.22
N ASN A 44 -15.58 -9.14 13.51
CA ASN A 44 -15.27 -8.45 12.27
C ASN A 44 -15.26 -9.44 11.10
N ARG A 45 -15.41 -8.93 9.88
CA ARG A 45 -15.09 -9.68 8.67
C ARG A 45 -13.59 -9.57 8.42
N ILE A 46 -12.89 -10.70 8.33
CA ILE A 46 -11.43 -10.73 8.24
C ILE A 46 -11.04 -11.41 6.93
N LEU A 47 -10.23 -10.70 6.13
CA LEU A 47 -9.64 -11.16 4.89
C LEU A 47 -8.13 -11.25 5.08
N VAL A 48 -7.51 -12.35 4.69
CA VAL A 48 -6.05 -12.51 4.74
C VAL A 48 -5.53 -12.81 3.36
N TYR A 49 -4.55 -12.04 2.90
CA TYR A 49 -3.91 -12.21 1.60
C TYR A 49 -2.45 -12.60 1.76
N GLU A 50 -2.03 -13.64 1.04
CA GLU A 50 -0.63 -14.00 0.91
C GLU A 50 0.03 -13.12 -0.18
N PHE A 51 1.23 -12.64 0.12
CA PHE A 51 2.13 -12.00 -0.83
C PHE A 51 3.46 -12.71 -0.80
N VAL A 52 3.96 -13.03 -1.99
CA VAL A 52 5.17 -13.83 -2.17
C VAL A 52 6.25 -12.91 -2.71
N SER A 53 7.22 -12.59 -1.87
CA SER A 53 8.44 -11.88 -2.25
C SER A 53 9.49 -12.86 -2.81
N ASP A 54 9.53 -14.09 -2.29
CA ASP A 54 10.34 -15.21 -2.79
C ASP A 54 9.77 -16.55 -2.27
N SER A 55 9.34 -17.42 -3.17
CA SER A 55 8.72 -18.69 -2.78
C SER A 55 9.69 -19.72 -2.21
N ASN A 56 11.00 -19.50 -2.35
CA ASN A 56 12.05 -20.46 -1.95
C ASN A 56 12.64 -20.18 -0.57
N LYS A 57 12.14 -19.15 0.12
CA LYS A 57 12.67 -18.65 1.38
C LYS A 57 11.67 -18.83 2.51
N THR A 58 12.16 -19.14 3.71
CA THR A 58 11.31 -19.45 4.88
C THR A 58 10.33 -18.32 5.22
N TYR A 59 10.79 -17.06 5.14
CA TYR A 59 9.97 -15.86 5.33
C TYR A 59 9.86 -15.03 4.04
N GLY A 60 9.99 -15.67 2.88
CA GLY A 60 9.75 -15.02 1.59
C GLY A 60 8.26 -14.81 1.26
N LYS A 61 7.38 -15.20 2.18
CA LYS A 61 5.93 -14.93 2.13
C LYS A 61 5.51 -14.05 3.30
N SER A 62 4.56 -13.14 3.05
CA SER A 62 3.95 -12.28 4.06
C SER A 62 2.44 -12.38 3.97
N TYR A 63 1.77 -12.17 5.09
CA TYR A 63 0.31 -12.22 5.17
C TYR A 63 -0.23 -10.84 5.54
N PHE A 64 -1.07 -10.28 4.68
CA PHE A 64 -1.76 -9.02 4.91
C PHE A 64 -3.18 -9.26 5.38
N LEU A 65 -3.45 -8.83 6.61
CA LEU A 65 -4.74 -8.98 7.25
C LEU A 65 -5.52 -7.69 7.08
N ILE A 66 -6.76 -7.81 6.65
CA ILE A 66 -7.74 -6.73 6.55
C ILE A 66 -8.92 -7.13 7.41
N SER A 67 -9.18 -6.38 8.48
CA SER A 67 -10.33 -6.58 9.36
C SER A 67 -11.31 -5.42 9.17
N ILE A 68 -12.57 -5.75 8.95
CA ILE A 68 -13.64 -4.81 8.66
C ILE A 68 -14.69 -4.94 9.75
N SER A 69 -14.89 -3.89 10.53
CA SER A 69 -15.92 -3.87 11.58
C SER A 69 -17.32 -3.57 11.03
N SER A 70 -18.35 -3.77 11.85
CA SER A 70 -19.73 -3.37 11.53
C SER A 70 -19.88 -1.86 11.36
N GLY A 71 -19.04 -1.06 12.03
CA GLY A 71 -18.95 0.39 11.88
C GLY A 71 -18.15 0.84 10.64
N LEU A 72 -17.85 -0.06 9.70
CA LEU A 72 -17.10 0.22 8.46
C LEU A 72 -15.69 0.79 8.69
N VAL A 73 -15.11 0.54 9.87
CA VAL A 73 -13.69 0.78 10.14
C VAL A 73 -12.88 -0.38 9.57
N VAL A 74 -11.87 -0.05 8.76
CA VAL A 74 -10.91 -1.00 8.22
C VAL A 74 -9.62 -0.92 9.03
N THR A 75 -9.19 -2.06 9.58
CA THR A 75 -7.91 -2.20 10.26
C THR A 75 -7.00 -3.14 9.48
N THR A 76 -5.70 -2.89 9.50
CA THR A 76 -4.72 -3.71 8.79
C THR A 76 -3.55 -4.14 9.67
N GLN A 77 -3.01 -5.32 9.39
CA GLN A 77 -1.78 -5.86 9.99
C GLN A 77 -0.99 -6.66 8.96
N VAL A 78 0.31 -6.79 9.20
CA VAL A 78 1.19 -7.67 8.43
C VAL A 78 1.72 -8.75 9.37
N ALA A 79 1.58 -10.02 8.99
CA ALA A 79 2.12 -11.17 9.72
C ALA A 79 3.21 -11.87 8.90
N ALA A 80 4.20 -12.43 9.60
CA ALA A 80 5.26 -13.21 8.96
C ALA A 80 4.78 -14.61 8.56
N THR A 81 3.88 -15.19 9.35
CA THR A 81 3.22 -16.48 9.06
C THR A 81 1.74 -16.40 9.39
N TRP A 82 0.94 -17.24 8.75
CA TRP A 82 -0.50 -17.40 9.01
C TRP A 82 -0.90 -18.87 8.95
N ASN A 83 -1.76 -19.28 9.89
CA ASN A 83 -2.41 -20.59 9.88
C ASN A 83 -3.91 -20.38 9.68
N ASN A 84 -4.41 -20.75 8.49
CA ASN A 84 -5.81 -20.55 8.11
C ASN A 84 -6.80 -21.51 8.80
N SER A 85 -6.32 -22.58 9.42
CA SER A 85 -7.17 -23.52 10.16
C SER A 85 -7.47 -23.03 11.58
N THR A 86 -6.55 -22.26 12.15
CA THR A 86 -6.66 -21.70 13.51
C THR A 86 -6.90 -20.18 13.51
N HIS A 87 -6.93 -19.57 12.33
CA HIS A 87 -7.08 -18.12 12.13
C HIS A 87 -6.05 -17.29 12.91
N ALA A 88 -4.81 -17.79 12.99
CA ALA A 88 -3.76 -17.20 13.82
C ALA A 88 -2.49 -16.89 13.02
N GLY A 89 -1.93 -15.70 13.26
CA GLY A 89 -0.64 -15.28 12.71
C GLY A 89 0.44 -15.21 13.78
N THR A 90 1.71 -15.21 13.35
CA THR A 90 2.84 -14.93 14.24
C THR A 90 3.64 -13.73 13.76
N ASN A 91 4.33 -13.07 14.70
CA ASN A 91 5.11 -11.86 14.44
C ASN A 91 4.26 -10.78 13.75
N LEU A 92 3.04 -10.56 14.24
CA LEU A 92 2.18 -9.53 13.68
C LEU A 92 2.78 -8.15 13.90
N SER A 93 2.58 -7.28 12.93
CA SER A 93 2.74 -5.85 13.12
C SER A 93 1.70 -5.31 14.09
N THR A 94 1.96 -4.13 14.61
CA THR A 94 0.98 -3.26 15.26
C THR A 94 -0.21 -3.05 14.33
N THR A 95 -1.42 -3.05 14.90
CA THR A 95 -2.65 -2.78 14.15
C THR A 95 -2.70 -1.34 13.68
N THR A 96 -2.94 -1.15 12.38
CA THR A 96 -3.25 0.16 11.81
C THR A 96 -4.76 0.31 11.73
N THR A 97 -5.31 1.31 12.40
CA THR A 97 -6.74 1.63 12.36
C THR A 97 -6.98 2.81 11.42
N ASN A 98 -7.82 2.63 10.41
CA ASN A 98 -8.16 3.69 9.47
C ASN A 98 -9.48 4.38 9.85
N THR A 99 -9.77 5.52 9.21
CA THR A 99 -11.04 6.23 9.42
C THR A 99 -12.20 5.41 8.87
N ALA A 100 -13.34 5.44 9.56
CA ALA A 100 -14.56 4.75 9.14
C ALA A 100 -15.11 5.32 7.83
N PHE A 101 -15.65 4.45 6.98
CA PHE A 101 -16.49 4.87 5.85
C PHE A 101 -17.92 5.20 6.31
N ALA A 102 -18.57 6.12 5.62
CA ALA A 102 -20.00 6.35 5.72
C ALA A 102 -20.78 5.34 4.88
N SER A 103 -21.91 4.86 5.39
CA SER A 103 -22.78 3.90 4.69
C SER A 103 -23.51 4.49 3.49
N GLY A 104 -23.82 5.79 3.52
CA GLY A 104 -24.66 6.47 2.53
C GLY A 104 -23.95 6.99 1.28
N SER A 105 -22.67 6.66 1.06
CA SER A 105 -21.90 7.18 -0.08
C SER A 105 -21.05 6.09 -0.72
N ASN A 106 -20.81 6.23 -2.02
CA ASN A 106 -19.96 5.29 -2.75
C ASN A 106 -18.51 5.36 -2.26
N ILE A 107 -17.80 4.24 -2.33
CA ILE A 107 -16.36 4.17 -2.11
C ILE A 107 -15.70 3.84 -3.45
N ILE A 108 -14.73 4.66 -3.86
CA ILE A 108 -13.93 4.39 -5.05
C ILE A 108 -12.73 3.55 -4.64
N ALA A 109 -12.58 2.39 -5.25
CA ALA A 109 -11.44 1.51 -5.05
C ALA A 109 -10.55 1.54 -6.28
N THR A 110 -9.33 2.05 -6.14
CA THR A 110 -8.34 2.07 -7.23
C THR A 110 -7.22 1.10 -6.92
N ALA A 111 -7.08 0.09 -7.75
CA ALA A 111 -6.08 -0.96 -7.66
C ALA A 111 -4.89 -0.66 -8.60
N PHE A 112 -3.69 -0.96 -8.14
CA PHE A 112 -2.45 -0.88 -8.88
C PHE A 112 -1.74 -2.22 -8.79
N ASN A 113 -1.61 -2.90 -9.93
CA ASN A 113 -0.87 -4.15 -10.05
C ASN A 113 0.53 -3.85 -10.62
N GLY A 114 1.53 -3.89 -9.73
CA GLY A 114 2.95 -3.71 -10.02
C GLY A 114 3.72 -5.01 -10.18
N GLY A 115 3.02 -6.13 -10.39
CA GLY A 115 3.63 -7.45 -10.56
C GLY A 115 4.17 -7.97 -9.25
N ASP A 116 5.45 -8.35 -9.25
CA ASP A 116 6.10 -8.94 -8.07
C ASP A 116 6.52 -7.87 -7.05
N GLU A 117 6.73 -6.62 -7.48
CA GLU A 117 7.16 -5.57 -6.55
C GLU A 117 6.02 -5.12 -5.66
N TYR A 118 4.82 -4.88 -6.18
CA TYR A 118 3.71 -4.36 -5.37
C TYR A 118 2.32 -4.72 -5.89
N LYS A 119 1.39 -4.79 -4.95
CA LYS A 119 -0.03 -4.99 -5.17
C LYS A 119 -0.76 -4.06 -4.21
N LEU A 120 -1.26 -2.94 -4.71
CA LEU A 120 -1.78 -1.85 -3.89
C LEU A 120 -3.23 -1.53 -4.25
N VAL A 121 -4.03 -1.17 -3.26
CA VAL A 121 -5.39 -0.68 -3.42
C VAL A 121 -5.54 0.59 -2.59
N GLN A 122 -6.18 1.61 -3.13
CA GLN A 122 -6.58 2.79 -2.38
C GLN A 122 -8.10 2.91 -2.40
N LEU A 123 -8.70 2.85 -1.23
CA LEU A 123 -10.12 3.12 -1.04
C LEU A 123 -10.32 4.60 -0.71
N VAL A 124 -11.26 5.25 -1.37
CA VAL A 124 -11.49 6.70 -1.24
C VAL A 124 -12.99 7.00 -1.13
N GLN A 125 -13.36 7.79 -0.12
CA GLN A 125 -14.71 8.33 0.04
C GLN A 125 -14.61 9.74 0.65
N GLY A 126 -14.81 10.76 -0.17
CA GLY A 126 -14.56 12.15 0.25
C GLY A 126 -13.11 12.33 0.71
N SER A 127 -12.90 12.74 1.97
CA SER A 127 -11.58 12.86 2.59
C SER A 127 -11.05 11.56 3.19
N VAL A 128 -11.87 10.51 3.31
CA VAL A 128 -11.47 9.22 3.85
C VAL A 128 -10.62 8.49 2.82
N VAL A 129 -9.42 8.08 3.24
CA VAL A 129 -8.45 7.38 2.40
C VAL A 129 -7.92 6.19 3.19
N VAL A 130 -8.08 5.00 2.63
CA VAL A 130 -7.57 3.77 3.23
C VAL A 130 -6.65 3.09 2.22
N PRO A 131 -5.33 3.12 2.43
CA PRO A 131 -4.41 2.35 1.62
C PRO A 131 -4.43 0.88 2.08
N LEU A 132 -4.37 -0.03 1.12
CA LEU A 132 -4.36 -1.46 1.32
C LEU A 132 -3.32 -2.09 0.39
N GLY A 133 -2.85 -3.28 0.77
CA GLY A 133 -1.91 -4.05 -0.02
C GLY A 133 -0.49 -3.99 0.51
N MET A 134 0.45 -4.48 -0.29
CA MET A 134 1.85 -4.63 0.11
C MET A 134 2.81 -4.35 -1.05
N ILE A 135 4.04 -4.03 -0.68
CA ILE A 135 5.20 -3.88 -1.55
C ILE A 135 6.37 -4.71 -1.00
N ALA A 136 7.09 -5.39 -1.88
CA ALA A 136 8.45 -5.87 -1.69
C ALA A 136 9.36 -5.06 -2.61
N PRO A 137 9.93 -3.93 -2.13
CA PRO A 137 10.64 -2.99 -2.99
C PRO A 137 11.77 -3.66 -3.77
N ALA A 138 11.94 -3.26 -5.03
CA ALA A 138 12.85 -3.92 -5.98
C ALA A 138 14.31 -3.99 -5.52
N THR A 139 14.77 -2.99 -4.76
CA THR A 139 16.15 -2.94 -4.27
C THR A 139 16.19 -3.20 -2.77
N ARG A 140 16.51 -4.44 -2.43
CA ARG A 140 16.76 -4.89 -1.05
C ARG A 140 18.26 -4.84 -0.72
N PRO A 141 18.66 -4.44 0.50
CA PRO A 141 20.04 -4.58 0.95
C PRO A 141 20.53 -6.02 0.87
N THR A 142 21.80 -6.21 0.48
CA THR A 142 22.39 -7.55 0.28
C THR A 142 22.42 -8.42 1.53
N TRP A 143 22.43 -7.80 2.71
CA TRP A 143 22.42 -8.49 4.00
C TRP A 143 21.02 -8.95 4.44
N TRP A 144 19.94 -8.49 3.79
CA TRP A 144 18.59 -8.88 4.19
C TRP A 144 18.25 -10.26 3.64
N ASP A 145 18.34 -11.25 4.52
CA ASP A 145 18.04 -12.65 4.20
C ASP A 145 16.60 -13.00 4.55
N MET A 146 15.85 -13.47 3.55
CA MET A 146 14.45 -13.89 3.72
C MET A 146 14.29 -15.27 4.36
N ASP A 147 15.38 -16.00 4.61
CA ASP A 147 15.32 -17.16 5.52
C ASP A 147 15.26 -16.75 6.99
N ILE A 148 15.62 -15.50 7.31
CA ILE A 148 15.66 -14.98 8.69
C ILE A 148 14.55 -13.95 8.90
N TRP A 149 14.32 -13.04 7.96
CA TRP A 149 13.38 -11.92 8.12
C TRP A 149 12.38 -11.84 6.99
N ASN A 150 11.17 -11.36 7.30
CA ASN A 150 10.20 -11.09 6.26
C ASN A 150 10.57 -9.82 5.48
N TYR A 151 10.16 -9.76 4.20
CA TYR A 151 10.42 -8.60 3.33
C TYR A 151 9.16 -8.21 2.55
N ALA A 152 8.23 -7.58 3.25
CA ALA A 152 7.11 -6.87 2.66
C ALA A 152 6.71 -5.71 3.57
N PHE A 153 6.14 -4.67 2.97
CA PHE A 153 5.75 -3.44 3.63
C PHE A 153 4.34 -3.06 3.18
N SER A 154 3.48 -2.68 4.11
CA SER A 154 2.14 -2.17 3.83
C SER A 154 2.08 -0.67 4.14
N PRO A 155 1.58 0.16 3.22
CA PRO A 155 1.38 1.58 3.49
C PRO A 155 0.33 1.77 4.59
N THR A 156 0.51 2.81 5.41
CA THR A 156 -0.43 3.15 6.48
C THR A 156 -0.81 4.61 6.46
N GLY A 157 -2.07 4.87 6.82
CA GLY A 157 -2.64 6.22 6.87
C GLY A 157 -2.85 6.86 5.50
N SER A 158 -3.62 7.95 5.47
CA SER A 158 -3.98 8.65 4.24
C SER A 158 -2.79 9.30 3.52
N GLY A 159 -1.73 9.63 4.26
CA GLY A 159 -0.55 10.33 3.75
C GLY A 159 0.57 9.44 3.20
N TRP A 160 0.48 8.11 3.33
CA TRP A 160 1.51 7.17 2.84
C TRP A 160 2.94 7.43 3.36
N THR A 161 3.09 8.16 4.48
CA THR A 161 4.40 8.48 5.10
C THR A 161 4.99 7.32 5.87
N THR A 162 4.13 6.42 6.36
CA THR A 162 4.52 5.34 7.26
C THR A 162 4.14 4.03 6.61
N TRP A 163 5.03 3.05 6.75
CA TRP A 163 4.84 1.69 6.27
C TRP A 163 5.00 0.73 7.43
N ARG A 164 4.34 -0.42 7.35
CA ARG A 164 4.43 -1.49 8.33
C ARG A 164 4.95 -2.75 7.69
N SER A 165 5.95 -3.37 8.29
CA SER A 165 6.32 -4.76 8.02
C SER A 165 5.79 -5.66 9.12
N SER A 166 6.03 -6.97 9.03
CA SER A 166 5.79 -7.87 10.16
C SER A 166 6.74 -7.57 11.33
N GLY A 167 6.43 -8.08 12.52
CA GLY A 167 7.35 -8.08 13.65
C GLY A 167 8.62 -8.92 13.43
N LYS A 168 8.67 -9.74 12.37
CA LYS A 168 9.84 -10.51 11.96
C LYS A 168 10.70 -9.70 10.99
N ASN A 169 11.44 -8.73 11.53
CA ASN A 169 12.27 -7.82 10.75
C ASN A 169 13.61 -7.53 11.45
N PRO A 170 14.63 -7.03 10.74
CA PRO A 170 15.98 -6.85 11.27
C PRO A 170 16.11 -5.68 12.27
N PHE A 171 15.11 -4.79 12.36
CA PHE A 171 15.20 -3.54 13.12
C PHE A 171 14.43 -3.54 14.44
N SER A 172 13.84 -4.69 14.81
CA SER A 172 13.04 -4.87 16.04
C SER A 172 11.89 -3.87 16.18
N ASN A 173 11.49 -3.23 15.08
CA ASN A 173 10.39 -2.29 14.98
C ASN A 173 9.70 -2.53 13.63
N ASP A 174 8.37 -2.64 13.66
CA ASP A 174 7.58 -2.92 12.47
C ASP A 174 7.29 -1.68 11.61
N ALA A 175 7.59 -0.47 12.10
CA ALA A 175 7.34 0.79 11.40
C ALA A 175 8.54 1.27 10.58
N TYR A 176 8.23 1.84 9.43
CA TYR A 176 9.19 2.41 8.49
C TYR A 176 8.68 3.75 8.00
N THR A 177 9.60 4.66 7.72
CA THR A 177 9.31 5.98 7.14
C THR A 177 9.88 6.05 5.73
N ASN A 178 9.56 7.12 5.01
CA ASN A 178 10.08 7.37 3.68
C ASN A 178 10.31 8.86 3.44
N PHE A 179 10.91 9.19 2.30
CA PHE A 179 11.06 10.57 1.84
C PHE A 179 9.87 11.04 0.99
N LEU A 180 8.65 10.76 1.48
CA LEU A 180 7.44 11.40 0.95
C LEU A 180 7.01 12.56 1.85
N ASN A 181 6.08 13.34 1.33
CA ASN A 181 5.49 14.49 1.99
C ASN A 181 6.49 15.61 2.33
N TYR A 182 7.46 15.82 1.44
CA TYR A 182 8.44 16.90 1.56
C TYR A 182 7.86 18.21 1.05
N SER A 183 7.74 19.21 1.93
CA SER A 183 7.07 20.49 1.65
C SER A 183 7.69 21.28 0.50
N ALA A 184 9.01 21.15 0.26
CA ALA A 184 9.67 21.82 -0.84
C ALA A 184 9.27 21.27 -2.22
N LEU A 185 8.71 20.06 -2.28
CA LEU A 185 8.07 19.51 -3.47
C LEU A 185 6.57 19.86 -3.46
N GLY A 186 6.22 21.13 -3.25
CA GLY A 186 4.83 21.56 -3.20
C GLY A 186 4.27 21.95 -4.56
N THR A 187 5.03 22.75 -5.30
CA THR A 187 4.56 23.46 -6.49
C THR A 187 5.27 22.99 -7.75
N ALA A 188 4.66 23.25 -8.91
CA ALA A 188 5.33 23.06 -10.19
C ALA A 188 6.62 23.89 -10.25
N ASN A 189 7.61 23.36 -10.94
CA ASN A 189 8.87 24.03 -11.21
C ASN A 189 8.61 25.31 -12.03
N PRO A 190 9.04 26.49 -11.56
CA PRO A 190 8.72 27.75 -12.22
C PRO A 190 9.40 27.91 -13.58
N GLN A 191 10.50 27.18 -13.84
CA GLN A 191 11.23 27.26 -15.11
C GLN A 191 10.52 26.48 -16.23
N THR A 192 10.02 25.29 -15.92
CA THR A 192 9.39 24.38 -16.90
C THR A 192 7.88 24.44 -16.87
N ASN A 193 7.30 25.05 -15.83
CA ASN A 193 5.87 25.01 -15.50
C ASN A 193 5.32 23.58 -15.41
N ARG A 194 6.17 22.62 -15.02
CA ARG A 194 5.83 21.20 -14.85
C ARG A 194 6.14 20.74 -13.43
N ARG A 195 5.49 19.66 -13.01
CA ARG A 195 5.71 19.08 -11.68
C ARG A 195 6.96 18.21 -11.71
N ASP A 196 7.87 18.46 -10.77
CA ASP A 196 9.07 17.64 -10.62
C ASP A 196 8.70 16.25 -10.08
N VAL A 197 9.48 15.26 -10.52
CA VAL A 197 9.29 13.84 -10.22
C VAL A 197 10.63 13.26 -9.78
N LEU A 198 10.68 12.78 -8.55
CA LEU A 198 11.82 12.07 -7.98
C LEU A 198 11.48 10.59 -7.89
N THR A 199 12.04 9.77 -8.79
CA THR A 199 11.76 8.33 -8.87
C THR A 199 12.53 7.53 -7.83
N GLY A 200 11.95 6.41 -7.41
CA GLY A 200 12.48 5.53 -6.38
C GLY A 200 12.24 6.09 -4.98
N ILE A 201 11.38 5.41 -4.22
CA ILE A 201 11.10 5.74 -2.83
C ILE A 201 12.01 4.91 -1.93
N VAL A 202 12.73 5.63 -1.08
CA VAL A 202 13.61 5.06 -0.07
C VAL A 202 12.79 4.82 1.19
N ILE A 203 12.81 3.58 1.70
CA ILE A 203 12.12 3.17 2.92
C ILE A 203 13.16 3.01 4.03
N LEU A 204 13.01 3.78 5.09
CA LEU A 204 13.94 3.87 6.22
C LEU A 204 13.36 3.17 7.44
N SER A 205 14.22 2.55 8.23
CA SER A 205 13.82 2.08 9.55
C SER A 205 13.46 3.28 10.43
N SER A 206 12.32 3.21 11.12
CA SER A 206 11.94 4.24 12.10
C SER A 206 12.72 4.15 13.42
N SER A 207 13.61 3.16 13.59
CA SER A 207 14.53 3.06 14.73
C SER A 207 15.87 3.80 14.53
N ASN A 208 15.97 4.65 13.50
CA ASN A 208 17.21 5.35 13.11
C ASN A 208 18.38 4.40 12.78
N ALA A 209 18.08 3.14 12.48
CA ALA A 209 19.07 2.11 12.18
C ALA A 209 19.51 2.06 10.70
N GLY A 210 18.93 2.93 9.86
CA GLY A 210 19.34 3.12 8.47
C GLY A 210 18.26 2.75 7.45
N LEU A 211 18.73 2.31 6.27
CA LEU A 211 17.91 2.01 5.11
C LEU A 211 17.36 0.58 5.16
N ALA A 212 16.06 0.43 4.91
CA ALA A 212 15.42 -0.87 4.75
C ALA A 212 15.37 -1.32 3.29
N ALA A 213 15.03 -0.41 2.38
CA ALA A 213 14.79 -0.74 0.98
C ALA A 213 14.71 0.49 0.07
N LYS A 214 14.81 0.29 -1.24
CA LYS A 214 14.42 1.28 -2.26
C LYS A 214 13.50 0.61 -3.29
N THR A 215 12.40 1.28 -3.64
CA THR A 215 11.53 0.82 -4.74
C THR A 215 12.21 0.96 -6.10
N SER A 216 11.62 0.38 -7.13
CA SER A 216 11.91 0.72 -8.51
C SER A 216 11.60 2.19 -8.81
N ASP A 217 12.03 2.65 -9.99
CA ASP A 217 11.73 3.98 -10.50
C ASP A 217 10.27 4.13 -10.97
N ASP A 218 9.44 3.08 -10.84
CA ASP A 218 8.00 3.16 -11.12
C ASP A 218 7.21 3.80 -9.96
N PHE A 219 7.84 4.03 -8.81
CA PHE A 219 7.31 4.92 -7.78
C PHE A 219 8.03 6.25 -7.82
N ALA A 220 7.32 7.32 -7.50
CA ALA A 220 7.92 8.64 -7.41
C ALA A 220 7.33 9.51 -6.30
N SER A 221 8.16 10.40 -5.77
CA SER A 221 7.75 11.57 -5.01
C SER A 221 7.58 12.72 -5.97
N VAL A 222 6.45 13.41 -5.92
CA VAL A 222 6.08 14.40 -6.94
C VAL A 222 5.55 15.67 -6.32
N ALA A 223 5.71 16.78 -7.03
CA ALA A 223 5.16 18.05 -6.60
C ALA A 223 3.64 18.09 -6.79
N ALA A 224 2.87 17.46 -5.88
CA ALA A 224 1.46 17.14 -6.07
C ALA A 224 0.47 18.07 -5.33
N SER A 225 0.95 19.12 -4.65
CA SER A 225 0.07 19.98 -3.88
C SER A 225 -0.98 20.63 -4.78
N GLY A 226 -2.24 20.59 -4.34
CA GLY A 226 -3.38 21.16 -5.06
C GLY A 226 -3.82 20.41 -6.32
N THR A 227 -3.25 19.23 -6.62
CA THR A 227 -3.75 18.39 -7.73
C THR A 227 -4.99 17.62 -7.31
N THR A 228 -5.70 17.05 -8.29
CA THR A 228 -6.67 16.01 -8.02
C THR A 228 -5.95 14.69 -7.81
N ARG A 229 -6.51 13.83 -6.96
CA ARG A 229 -6.03 12.45 -6.85
C ARG A 229 -6.30 11.71 -8.15
N TYR A 230 -5.34 10.88 -8.54
CA TYR A 230 -5.31 10.10 -9.78
C TYR A 230 -5.15 10.90 -11.07
N ASP A 231 -4.85 12.21 -10.97
CA ASP A 231 -4.33 12.98 -12.08
C ASP A 231 -3.03 12.36 -12.59
N ILE A 232 -2.78 12.54 -13.88
CA ILE A 232 -1.57 12.05 -14.54
C ILE A 232 -0.58 13.20 -14.64
N ILE A 233 0.68 12.92 -14.31
CA ILE A 233 1.81 13.80 -14.59
C ILE A 233 2.78 13.11 -15.53
N GLN A 234 3.41 13.90 -16.38
CA GLN A 234 4.42 13.44 -17.33
C GLN A 234 5.64 14.35 -17.21
N PRO A 235 6.79 13.85 -16.72
CA PRO A 235 8.03 14.61 -16.69
C PRO A 235 8.41 15.12 -18.09
N GLU A 236 9.10 16.26 -18.14
CA GLU A 236 9.54 16.85 -19.39
C GLU A 236 10.43 15.88 -20.18
N ASN A 237 10.24 15.83 -21.51
CA ASN A 237 11.02 14.98 -22.42
C ASN A 237 10.96 13.48 -22.13
N THR A 238 9.96 13.02 -21.38
CA THR A 238 9.70 11.59 -21.16
C THR A 238 8.34 11.19 -21.73
N THR A 239 8.18 9.91 -22.06
CA THR A 239 6.87 9.30 -22.34
C THR A 239 6.26 8.66 -21.10
N GLN A 240 6.96 8.70 -19.97
CA GLN A 240 6.53 8.08 -18.72
C GLN A 240 5.40 8.89 -18.09
N GLN A 241 4.33 8.23 -17.71
CA GLN A 241 3.20 8.85 -17.03
C GLN A 241 3.04 8.28 -15.63
N PHE A 242 2.97 9.17 -14.65
CA PHE A 242 2.77 8.83 -13.26
C PHE A 242 1.38 9.26 -12.82
N THR A 243 0.60 8.33 -12.27
CA THR A 243 -0.67 8.61 -11.62
C THR A 243 -0.42 9.04 -10.17
N ILE A 244 -0.93 10.21 -9.78
CA ILE A 244 -0.83 10.72 -8.40
C ILE A 244 -1.74 9.92 -7.47
N ILE A 245 -1.18 9.33 -6.41
CA ILE A 245 -1.90 8.55 -5.39
C ILE A 245 -2.21 9.40 -4.17
N ASN A 246 -1.28 10.26 -3.80
CA ASN A 246 -1.41 11.21 -2.70
C ASN A 246 -1.08 12.62 -3.21
N ASN A 247 -2.05 13.53 -3.14
CA ASN A 247 -2.01 14.88 -3.71
C ASN A 247 -1.54 15.93 -2.68
N THR A 248 -0.41 15.66 -2.04
CA THR A 248 0.26 16.54 -1.07
C THR A 248 1.61 17.04 -1.62
N SER A 249 2.25 17.98 -0.93
CA SER A 249 3.62 18.38 -1.27
C SER A 249 4.57 17.20 -1.07
N GLY A 250 5.29 16.74 -2.09
CA GLY A 250 6.08 15.51 -2.07
C GLY A 250 5.22 14.24 -2.06
N GLY A 251 4.04 14.32 -2.68
CA GLY A 251 3.07 13.25 -2.73
C GLY A 251 3.56 12.02 -3.50
N LEU A 252 2.92 10.88 -3.27
CA LEU A 252 3.23 9.62 -3.96
C LEU A 252 2.58 9.59 -5.34
N ALA A 253 3.33 9.16 -6.35
CA ALA A 253 2.81 8.77 -7.65
C ALA A 253 3.37 7.41 -8.10
N ILE A 254 2.60 6.70 -8.93
CA ILE A 254 2.96 5.39 -9.48
C ILE A 254 2.90 5.47 -11.01
N ARG A 255 3.93 4.94 -11.68
CA ARG A 255 4.01 4.90 -13.13
C ARG A 255 2.95 3.96 -13.71
N THR A 256 2.15 4.50 -14.61
CA THR A 256 1.05 3.80 -15.30
C THR A 256 1.18 3.81 -16.82
N GLN A 257 2.17 4.51 -17.37
CA GLN A 257 2.59 4.44 -18.79
C GLN A 257 4.10 4.70 -18.91
#